data_AF-A0A2B4RBF9-F1
#
_entry.id   AF-A0A2B4RBF9-F1
#
_cell.length_a   1.000
_cell.length_b   1.000
_cell.length_c   1.000
_cell.angle_alpha   90.00
_cell.angle_beta   90.00
_cell.angle_gamma   90.00
#
_symmetry.space_group_name_H-M   'P 1'
#
loop_
_entity.id
_entity.type
_entity.pdbx_description
1 polymer ?
#
loop_
_entity_poly.entity_id
_entity_poly.type
_entity_poly.pdbx_seq_one_letter_code
_entity_poly.pdbx_strand_id
1 'polypeptide(L)'
;MSQITDYFSKKEVVSDDSPAAKRPRFSVESQSSPEIEDTTTDADSSILLKLYEAIVATLETIKANADRSWNVDSTKKAVSHYHAIANFDFIVTLTVCQAVLAFTKGLTVKMQGTSSDILSVFSDIKDVVKTLSSVRQKGEENHAKWFQIACQIADKLDITVQKPRTCQVQRNRANNPAETVEDHYKRNLTIPLVDHLINELET
;
A
#
# COMPACT_ATOMS: atom_id res chain seq x y z
N MET A 1 -15.94 81.20 -9.17
CA MET A 1 -15.76 80.59 -7.84
C MET A 1 -15.15 79.21 -8.06
N SER A 2 -13.89 78.88 -7.83
CA SER A 2 -12.67 79.59 -7.43
C SER A 2 -11.53 78.68 -7.93
N GLN A 3 -10.58 79.21 -8.69
CA GLN A 3 -9.33 78.52 -9.03
C GLN A 3 -8.20 79.11 -8.17
N ILE A 4 -7.39 78.19 -7.62
CA ILE A 4 -5.92 78.24 -7.56
C ILE A 4 -5.30 79.57 -7.10
N THR A 5 -4.74 79.55 -5.90
CA THR A 5 -3.41 80.16 -5.70
C THR A 5 -2.71 79.50 -4.54
N ASP A 6 -1.41 79.44 -4.76
CA ASP A 6 -0.39 78.67 -4.12
C ASP A 6 0.46 79.68 -3.32
N TYR A 7 1.32 79.20 -2.42
CA TYR A 7 2.46 79.90 -1.78
C TYR A 7 2.31 80.68 -0.43
N PHE A 8 2.93 80.06 0.59
CA PHE A 8 4.03 80.57 1.46
C PHE A 8 3.81 81.42 2.74
N SER A 9 4.02 80.76 3.89
CA SER A 9 4.96 81.10 5.01
C SER A 9 4.44 80.45 6.30
N LYS A 10 5.20 79.78 7.19
CA LYS A 10 6.62 79.50 7.41
C LYS A 10 6.71 78.32 8.43
N LYS A 11 7.66 77.39 8.21
CA LYS A 11 8.57 76.67 9.14
C LYS A 11 8.30 76.79 10.66
N GLU A 12 8.34 75.74 11.51
CA GLU A 12 9.39 74.73 11.82
C GLU A 12 8.75 73.50 12.54
N VAL A 13 9.01 72.26 12.12
CA VAL A 13 9.89 71.22 12.77
C VAL A 13 9.71 71.05 14.28
N VAL A 14 9.27 69.86 14.75
CA VAL A 14 9.98 68.95 15.69
C VAL A 14 9.07 67.82 16.22
N SER A 15 9.61 66.60 16.11
CA SER A 15 9.34 65.31 16.80
C SER A 15 7.95 64.67 16.72
N ASP A 16 7.92 63.62 15.89
CA ASP A 16 6.94 62.54 15.83
C ASP A 16 7.19 61.56 17.00
N ASP A 17 6.18 61.37 17.87
CA ASP A 17 6.16 60.28 18.85
C ASP A 17 4.70 59.85 19.08
N SER A 18 4.24 58.90 18.26
CA SER A 18 2.95 58.23 18.41
C SER A 18 3.18 56.73 18.59
N PRO A 19 2.64 56.08 19.64
CA PRO A 19 3.03 54.72 19.98
C PRO A 19 2.38 53.73 19.01
N ALA A 20 3.24 53.04 18.26
CA ALA A 20 2.87 51.94 17.38
C ALA A 20 2.20 50.80 18.17
N ALA A 21 0.91 50.59 17.93
CA ALA A 21 0.21 49.38 18.33
C ALA A 21 0.87 48.16 17.63
N LYS A 22 1.62 47.36 18.39
CA LYS A 22 2.16 46.07 17.95
C LYS A 22 0.99 45.15 17.58
N ARG A 23 0.74 44.97 16.29
CA ARG A 23 0.00 43.80 15.79
C ARG A 23 0.87 42.56 16.04
N PRO A 24 0.33 41.48 16.62
CA PRO A 24 1.11 40.26 16.76
C PRO A 24 1.45 39.74 15.36
N ARG A 25 2.76 39.62 15.09
CA ARG A 25 3.30 38.99 13.89
C ARG A 25 3.04 37.50 14.03
N PHE A 26 2.05 36.99 13.30
CA PHE A 26 1.85 35.54 13.17
C PHE A 26 3.05 35.01 12.39
N SER A 27 4.04 34.47 13.10
CA SER A 27 5.11 33.70 12.48
C SER A 27 4.47 32.48 11.86
N VAL A 28 4.48 32.41 10.53
CA VAL A 28 4.19 31.15 9.83
C VAL A 28 5.37 30.25 10.12
N GLU A 29 5.24 29.43 11.14
CA GLU A 29 6.14 28.31 11.39
C GLU A 29 5.99 27.38 10.19
N SER A 30 7.04 27.32 9.36
CA SER A 30 7.15 26.36 8.28
C SER A 30 7.25 24.96 8.89
N GLN A 31 6.11 24.36 9.22
CA GLN A 31 6.05 22.94 9.49
C GLN A 31 6.35 22.22 8.19
N SER A 32 7.59 21.74 8.11
CA SER A 32 8.01 20.71 7.18
C SER A 32 6.98 19.58 7.21
N SER A 33 6.53 19.19 6.01
CA SER A 33 5.73 17.99 5.79
C SER A 33 6.27 16.83 6.61
N PRO A 34 5.42 15.99 7.23
CA PRO A 34 5.91 14.78 7.85
C PRO A 34 6.50 13.89 6.75
N GLU A 35 7.82 13.75 6.74
CA GLU A 35 8.47 12.59 6.15
C GLU A 35 7.90 11.38 6.91
N ILE A 36 7.05 10.61 6.22
CA ILE A 36 6.63 9.32 6.73
C ILE A 36 7.87 8.45 6.68
N GLU A 37 8.50 8.29 7.84
CA GLU A 37 9.57 7.34 8.09
C GLU A 37 9.16 5.96 7.56
N ASP A 38 10.03 5.44 6.69
CA ASP A 38 10.09 4.08 6.21
C ASP A 38 10.47 3.13 7.37
N THR A 39 9.61 2.95 8.36
CA THR A 39 9.93 2.08 9.51
C THR A 39 8.69 1.45 10.17
N THR A 40 7.88 0.69 9.43
CA THR A 40 7.05 -0.37 10.06
C THR A 40 6.74 -1.58 9.16
N THR A 41 7.35 -1.65 7.96
CA THR A 41 6.99 -2.67 6.96
C THR A 41 7.70 -4.00 7.19
N ASP A 42 8.77 -4.07 7.99
CA ASP A 42 9.62 -5.26 8.08
C ASP A 42 9.12 -6.34 9.05
N ALA A 43 8.56 -5.92 10.20
CA ALA A 43 8.16 -6.87 11.26
C ALA A 43 6.88 -7.63 10.89
N ASP A 44 5.85 -6.90 10.42
CA ASP A 44 4.58 -7.50 10.03
C ASP A 44 4.72 -8.37 8.78
N SER A 45 5.59 -7.96 7.85
CA SER A 45 5.95 -8.78 6.69
C SER A 45 6.63 -10.08 7.11
N SER A 46 7.53 -10.03 8.09
CA SER A 46 8.20 -11.22 8.62
C SER A 46 7.24 -12.21 9.28
N ILE A 47 6.19 -11.74 9.97
CA ILE A 47 5.25 -12.63 10.68
C ILE A 47 4.43 -13.47 9.69
N LEU A 48 3.86 -12.86 8.64
CA LEU A 48 3.06 -13.60 7.66
C LEU A 48 3.93 -14.64 6.93
N LEU A 49 5.16 -14.28 6.57
CA LEU A 49 6.11 -15.19 5.93
C LEU A 49 6.47 -16.38 6.81
N LYS A 50 6.80 -16.13 8.08
CA LYS A 50 7.06 -17.19 9.07
C LYS A 50 5.84 -18.10 9.25
N LEU A 51 4.65 -17.51 9.27
CA LEU A 51 3.40 -18.27 9.40
C LEU A 51 3.15 -19.13 8.15
N TYR A 52 3.38 -18.58 6.96
CA TYR A 52 3.23 -19.33 5.71
C TYR A 52 4.20 -20.51 5.63
N GLU A 53 5.48 -20.30 5.94
CA GLU A 53 6.49 -21.37 6.03
C GLU A 53 6.05 -22.47 7.02
N ALA A 54 5.57 -22.08 8.22
CA ALA A 54 5.06 -23.02 9.22
C ALA A 54 3.82 -23.79 8.75
N ILE A 55 2.89 -23.14 8.05
CA ILE A 55 1.68 -23.79 7.51
C ILE A 55 2.07 -24.83 6.46
N VAL A 56 3.00 -24.51 5.54
CA VAL A 56 3.44 -25.46 4.52
C VAL A 56 4.12 -26.68 5.17
N ALA A 57 5.02 -26.46 6.13
CA ALA A 57 5.72 -27.54 6.84
C ALA A 57 4.77 -28.45 7.64
N THR A 58 3.76 -27.88 8.30
CA THR A 58 2.77 -28.68 9.03
C THR A 58 1.91 -29.50 8.09
N LEU A 59 1.47 -28.94 6.95
CA LEU A 59 0.72 -29.69 5.94
C LEU A 59 1.55 -30.80 5.30
N GLU A 60 2.85 -30.58 5.09
CA GLU A 60 3.76 -31.61 4.59
C GLU A 60 3.91 -32.77 5.59
N THR A 61 4.03 -32.46 6.88
CA THR A 61 4.08 -33.47 7.95
C THR A 61 2.81 -34.30 8.01
N ILE A 62 1.64 -33.66 7.95
CA ILE A 62 0.34 -34.35 7.97
C ILE A 62 0.15 -35.19 6.69
N LYS A 63 0.57 -34.67 5.53
CA LYS A 63 0.53 -35.39 4.24
C LYS A 63 1.42 -36.63 4.24
N ALA A 64 2.64 -36.53 4.79
CA ALA A 64 3.58 -37.64 4.87
C ALA A 64 3.06 -38.75 5.80
N ASN A 65 2.36 -38.37 6.87
CA ASN A 65 1.75 -39.27 7.85
C ASN A 65 2.70 -40.40 8.31
N ALA A 66 3.98 -40.06 8.54
CA ALA A 66 5.03 -41.03 8.84
C ALA A 66 4.72 -41.87 10.09
N ASP A 67 4.14 -41.24 11.12
CA ASP A 67 3.80 -41.87 12.39
C ASP A 67 2.43 -42.60 12.37
N ARG A 68 1.72 -42.57 11.23
CA ARG A 68 0.35 -43.11 11.07
C ARG A 68 -0.66 -42.61 12.12
N SER A 69 -0.37 -41.46 12.72
CA SER A 69 -1.20 -40.83 13.75
C SER A 69 -2.41 -40.11 13.17
N TRP A 70 -2.38 -39.76 11.88
CA TRP A 70 -3.46 -39.06 11.20
C TRP A 70 -4.41 -40.01 10.48
N ASN A 71 -5.71 -39.76 10.60
CA ASN A 71 -6.72 -40.51 9.86
C ASN A 71 -6.65 -40.21 8.34
N VAL A 72 -7.27 -41.09 7.55
CA VAL A 72 -7.27 -40.99 6.09
C VAL A 72 -7.88 -39.68 5.61
N ASP A 73 -8.96 -39.21 6.26
CA ASP A 73 -9.66 -37.99 5.85
C ASP A 73 -8.82 -36.73 6.11
N SER A 74 -8.11 -36.64 7.23
CA SER A 74 -7.22 -35.50 7.53
C SER A 74 -6.03 -35.49 6.58
N THR A 75 -5.46 -36.67 6.30
CA THR A 75 -4.36 -36.80 5.33
C THR A 75 -4.79 -36.33 3.94
N LYS A 76 -5.98 -36.75 3.47
CA LYS A 76 -6.54 -36.31 2.19
C LYS A 76 -6.78 -34.80 2.14
N LYS A 77 -7.35 -34.22 3.19
CA LYS A 77 -7.55 -32.77 3.29
C LYS A 77 -6.23 -32.02 3.29
N ALA A 78 -5.23 -32.50 4.04
CA ALA A 78 -3.90 -31.91 4.07
C ALA A 78 -3.21 -31.94 2.71
N VAL A 79 -3.30 -33.06 1.98
CA VAL A 79 -2.83 -33.15 0.58
C VAL A 79 -3.50 -32.10 -0.30
N SER A 80 -4.84 -31.99 -0.22
CA SER A 80 -5.58 -31.01 -1.01
C SER A 80 -5.20 -29.56 -0.67
N HIS A 81 -5.05 -29.24 0.61
CA HIS A 81 -4.67 -27.89 1.04
C HIS A 81 -3.21 -27.57 0.69
N TYR A 82 -2.30 -28.52 0.87
CA TYR A 82 -0.91 -28.41 0.45
C TYR A 82 -0.84 -28.04 -1.03
N HIS A 83 -1.52 -28.79 -1.90
CA HIS A 83 -1.53 -28.50 -3.33
C HIS A 83 -2.31 -27.24 -3.71
N ALA A 84 -3.13 -26.66 -2.83
CA ALA A 84 -3.76 -25.37 -3.07
C ALA A 84 -2.80 -24.21 -2.79
N ILE A 85 -2.01 -24.32 -1.71
CA ILE A 85 -1.17 -23.22 -1.23
C ILE A 85 0.29 -23.30 -1.69
N ALA A 86 0.80 -24.49 -2.01
CA ALA A 86 2.18 -24.73 -2.45
C ALA A 86 2.32 -24.55 -3.97
N ASN A 87 1.79 -23.44 -4.49
CA ASN A 87 1.92 -23.05 -5.89
C ASN A 87 2.49 -21.64 -5.98
N PHE A 88 3.28 -21.38 -7.02
CA PHE A 88 3.85 -20.05 -7.23
C PHE A 88 2.78 -18.97 -7.38
N ASP A 89 1.68 -19.27 -8.08
CA ASP A 89 0.51 -18.38 -8.23
C ASP A 89 -0.02 -17.89 -6.87
N PHE A 90 -0.11 -18.80 -5.88
CA PHE A 90 -0.58 -18.48 -4.55
C PHE A 90 0.42 -17.60 -3.80
N ILE A 91 1.72 -17.92 -3.88
CA ILE A 91 2.79 -17.16 -3.22
C ILE A 91 2.84 -15.72 -3.73
N VAL A 92 2.84 -15.52 -5.05
CA VAL A 92 2.88 -14.18 -5.65
C VAL A 92 1.62 -13.42 -5.30
N THR A 93 0.45 -14.06 -5.40
CA THR A 93 -0.84 -13.44 -5.03
C THR A 93 -0.84 -13.00 -3.57
N LEU A 94 -0.41 -13.87 -2.65
CA LEU A 94 -0.37 -13.56 -1.23
C LEU A 94 0.59 -12.40 -0.93
N THR A 95 1.79 -12.43 -1.51
CA THR A 95 2.83 -11.39 -1.31
C THR A 95 2.36 -10.03 -1.82
N VAL A 96 1.77 -9.98 -3.02
CA VAL A 96 1.25 -8.72 -3.60
C VAL A 96 0.05 -8.22 -2.81
N CYS A 97 -0.91 -9.09 -2.48
CA CYS A 97 -2.08 -8.71 -1.69
C CYS A 97 -1.67 -8.13 -0.33
N GLN A 98 -0.71 -8.77 0.34
CA GLN A 98 -0.19 -8.28 1.61
C GLN A 98 0.41 -6.87 1.47
N ALA A 99 1.27 -6.66 0.48
CA ALA A 99 1.93 -5.37 0.29
C ALA A 99 0.93 -4.25 -0.04
N VAL A 100 -0.07 -4.55 -0.87
CA VAL A 100 -1.09 -3.56 -1.25
C VAL A 100 -2.07 -3.28 -0.10
N LEU A 101 -2.50 -4.30 0.63
CA LEU A 101 -3.42 -4.13 1.78
C LEU A 101 -2.74 -3.50 3.00
N ALA A 102 -1.40 -3.52 3.07
CA ALA A 102 -0.68 -2.80 4.12
C ALA A 102 -1.00 -1.29 4.11
N PHE A 103 -1.23 -0.68 2.94
CA PHE A 103 -1.61 0.72 2.82
C PHE A 103 -3.01 1.02 3.39
N THR A 104 -3.91 0.03 3.38
CA THR A 104 -5.30 0.19 3.89
C THR A 104 -5.44 -0.25 5.35
N LYS A 105 -4.44 -0.93 5.91
CA LYS A 105 -4.44 -1.40 7.32
C LYS A 105 -4.68 -0.27 8.32
N GLY A 106 -3.97 0.85 8.20
CA GLY A 106 -4.12 1.97 9.13
C GLY A 106 -5.52 2.57 9.11
N LEU A 107 -6.10 2.70 7.91
CA LEU A 107 -7.46 3.18 7.71
C LEU A 107 -8.50 2.21 8.30
N THR A 108 -8.38 0.91 8.01
CA THR A 108 -9.33 -0.10 8.51
C THR A 108 -9.34 -0.19 10.03
N VAL A 109 -8.17 -0.09 10.68
CA VAL A 109 -8.08 -0.04 12.14
C VAL A 109 -8.78 1.20 12.71
N LYS A 110 -8.60 2.38 12.11
CA LYS A 110 -9.29 3.60 12.53
C LYS A 110 -10.81 3.46 12.38
N MET A 111 -11.28 2.97 11.23
CA MET A 111 -12.71 2.79 10.95
C MET A 111 -13.39 1.76 11.87
N GLN A 112 -12.68 0.71 12.25
CA GLN A 112 -13.18 -0.32 13.19
C GLN A 112 -13.14 0.14 14.64
N GLY A 113 -12.52 1.29 14.94
CA GLY A 113 -12.47 1.88 16.27
C GLY A 113 -13.85 2.30 16.77
N THR A 114 -14.04 2.25 18.09
CA THR A 114 -15.33 2.50 18.76
C THR A 114 -15.78 3.97 18.69
N SER A 115 -14.84 4.90 18.46
CA SER A 115 -15.10 6.34 18.38
C SER A 115 -14.18 6.96 17.32
N SER A 116 -14.48 6.72 16.04
CA SER A 116 -13.73 7.35 14.96
C SER A 116 -14.41 8.66 14.55
N ASP A 117 -13.64 9.75 14.50
CA ASP A 117 -14.11 11.00 13.90
C ASP A 117 -14.29 10.79 12.39
N ILE A 118 -15.54 10.86 11.93
CA ILE A 118 -15.91 10.58 10.56
C ILE A 118 -15.19 11.55 9.60
N LEU A 119 -15.04 12.81 9.99
CA LEU A 119 -14.40 13.82 9.14
C LEU A 119 -12.90 13.54 8.98
N SER A 120 -12.23 13.11 10.06
CA SER A 120 -10.82 12.71 9.98
C SER A 120 -10.64 11.46 9.13
N VAL A 121 -11.54 10.49 9.22
CA VAL A 121 -11.52 9.27 8.38
C VAL A 121 -11.65 9.62 6.89
N PHE A 122 -12.52 10.56 6.51
CA PHE A 122 -12.60 11.00 5.12
C PHE A 122 -11.32 11.67 4.61
N SER A 123 -10.60 12.38 5.47
CA SER A 123 -9.26 12.89 5.13
C SER A 123 -8.28 11.75 4.93
N ASP A 124 -8.24 10.79 5.87
CA ASP A 124 -7.37 9.62 5.81
C ASP A 124 -7.63 8.78 4.53
N ILE A 125 -8.89 8.62 4.12
CA ILE A 125 -9.25 7.92 2.87
C ILE A 125 -8.61 8.61 1.67
N LYS A 126 -8.70 9.95 1.56
CA LYS A 126 -8.09 10.70 0.46
C LYS A 126 -6.57 10.54 0.43
N ASP A 127 -5.94 10.52 1.59
CA ASP A 127 -4.50 10.32 1.71
C ASP A 127 -4.08 8.90 1.30
N VAL A 128 -4.87 7.88 1.67
CA VAL A 128 -4.66 6.49 1.23
C VAL A 128 -4.85 6.36 -0.28
N VAL A 129 -5.90 6.95 -0.87
CA VAL A 129 -6.14 6.96 -2.33
C VAL A 129 -4.98 7.62 -3.07
N LYS A 130 -4.48 8.76 -2.57
CA LYS A 130 -3.31 9.44 -3.14
C LYS A 130 -2.05 8.57 -3.07
N THR A 131 -1.87 7.85 -1.97
CA THR A 131 -0.75 6.92 -1.80
C THR A 131 -0.85 5.75 -2.77
N LEU A 132 -2.03 5.11 -2.87
CA LEU A 132 -2.28 4.02 -3.83
C LEU A 132 -2.11 4.48 -5.29
N SER A 133 -2.57 5.69 -5.63
CA SER A 133 -2.35 6.28 -6.95
C SER A 133 -0.87 6.48 -7.26
N SER A 134 -0.08 6.89 -6.26
CA SER A 134 1.38 7.03 -6.39
C SER A 134 2.05 5.66 -6.55
N VAL A 135 1.59 4.65 -5.81
CA VAL A 135 2.04 3.24 -5.95
C VAL A 135 1.72 2.71 -7.34
N ARG A 136 0.57 3.07 -7.91
CA ARG A 136 0.16 2.70 -9.27
C ARG A 136 1.06 3.32 -10.33
N GLN A 137 1.45 4.58 -10.18
CA GLN A 137 2.39 5.27 -11.06
C GLN A 137 3.80 4.67 -10.98
N LYS A 138 4.25 4.31 -9.77
CA LYS A 138 5.52 3.58 -9.52
C LYS A 138 5.36 2.05 -9.62
N GLY A 139 4.33 1.59 -10.31
CA GLY A 139 3.89 0.20 -10.27
C GLY A 139 4.95 -0.80 -10.74
N GLU A 140 5.86 -0.38 -11.62
CA GLU A 140 6.94 -1.25 -12.12
C GLU A 140 7.99 -1.53 -11.05
N GLU A 141 8.48 -0.51 -10.36
CA GLU A 141 9.51 -0.65 -9.33
C GLU A 141 8.99 -1.37 -8.08
N ASN A 142 7.75 -1.07 -7.68
CA ASN A 142 7.15 -1.71 -6.51
C ASN A 142 6.83 -3.19 -6.79
N HIS A 143 6.30 -3.50 -7.98
CA HIS A 143 6.01 -4.88 -8.36
C HIS A 143 7.28 -5.72 -8.44
N ALA A 144 8.37 -5.18 -8.99
CA ALA A 144 9.64 -5.89 -9.06
C ALA A 144 10.15 -6.32 -7.68
N LYS A 145 10.06 -5.43 -6.67
CA LYS A 145 10.42 -5.74 -5.27
C LYS A 145 9.56 -6.86 -4.70
N TRP A 146 8.24 -6.79 -4.85
CA TRP A 146 7.32 -7.81 -4.35
C TRP A 146 7.49 -9.15 -5.06
N PHE A 147 7.75 -9.12 -6.36
CA PHE A 147 8.03 -10.30 -7.15
C PHE A 147 9.33 -10.99 -6.71
N GLN A 148 10.38 -10.21 -6.42
CA GLN A 148 11.64 -10.75 -5.89
C GLN A 148 11.44 -11.43 -4.53
N ILE A 149 10.66 -10.82 -3.62
CA ILE A 149 10.30 -11.44 -2.34
C ILE A 149 9.55 -12.76 -2.58
N ALA A 150 8.60 -12.79 -3.51
CA ALA A 150 7.87 -14.00 -3.87
C ALA A 150 8.79 -15.10 -4.42
N CYS A 151 9.78 -14.75 -5.25
CA CYS A 151 10.79 -15.69 -5.74
C CYS A 151 11.63 -16.25 -4.59
N GLN A 152 12.09 -15.42 -3.65
CA GLN A 152 12.85 -15.88 -2.49
C GLN A 152 12.06 -16.87 -1.62
N ILE A 153 10.75 -16.66 -1.46
CA ILE A 153 9.87 -17.58 -0.73
C ILE A 153 9.72 -18.90 -1.50
N ALA A 154 9.54 -18.82 -2.82
CA ALA A 154 9.44 -19.99 -3.68
C ALA A 154 10.73 -20.83 -3.62
N ASP A 155 11.89 -20.19 -3.69
CA ASP A 155 13.20 -20.83 -3.60
C ASP A 155 13.40 -21.54 -2.26
N LYS A 156 12.98 -20.92 -1.14
CA LYS A 156 13.05 -21.54 0.19
C LYS A 156 12.19 -22.79 0.34
N LEU A 157 11.05 -22.84 -0.36
CA LEU A 157 10.08 -23.95 -0.29
C LEU A 157 10.28 -24.95 -1.43
N ASP A 158 11.34 -24.80 -2.22
CA ASP A 158 11.63 -25.62 -3.42
C ASP A 158 10.45 -25.63 -4.43
N ILE A 159 9.75 -24.50 -4.54
CA ILE A 159 8.63 -24.31 -5.48
C ILE A 159 9.18 -23.64 -6.73
N THR A 160 8.93 -24.26 -7.90
CA THR A 160 9.42 -23.70 -9.16
C THR A 160 8.66 -22.43 -9.56
N VAL A 161 9.39 -21.35 -9.81
CA VAL A 161 8.88 -20.12 -10.40
C VAL A 161 8.40 -20.39 -11.83
N GLN A 162 7.08 -20.41 -12.04
CA GLN A 162 6.50 -20.65 -13.37
C GLN A 162 5.34 -19.70 -13.65
N LYS A 163 5.14 -19.42 -14.94
CA LYS A 163 3.91 -18.77 -15.42
C LYS A 163 2.75 -19.77 -15.37
N PRO A 164 1.56 -19.36 -14.92
CA PRO A 164 0.37 -20.20 -15.01
C PRO A 164 0.14 -20.63 -16.46
N ARG A 165 -0.45 -21.80 -16.68
CA ARG A 165 -0.79 -22.25 -18.04
C ARG A 165 -1.81 -21.29 -18.66
N THR A 166 -1.36 -20.43 -19.57
CA THR A 166 -2.24 -19.58 -20.38
C THR A 166 -2.76 -20.35 -21.59
N CYS A 167 -4.08 -20.51 -21.69
CA CYS A 167 -4.74 -21.04 -22.88
C CYS A 167 -4.68 -20.00 -24.01
N GLN A 168 -4.48 -20.46 -25.25
CA GLN A 168 -4.44 -19.60 -26.45
C GLN A 168 -5.72 -18.78 -26.65
N VAL A 169 -6.86 -19.29 -26.19
CA VAL A 169 -8.16 -18.62 -26.28
C VAL A 169 -8.77 -18.55 -24.87
N GLN A 170 -8.88 -17.34 -24.33
CA GLN A 170 -9.72 -17.04 -23.17
C GLN A 170 -10.83 -16.09 -23.63
N ARG A 171 -12.09 -16.54 -23.55
CA ARG A 171 -13.26 -15.74 -23.98
C ARG A 171 -13.77 -14.78 -22.90
N ASN A 172 -13.45 -15.04 -21.63
CA ASN A 172 -14.04 -14.35 -20.49
C ASN A 172 -13.02 -13.53 -19.66
N ARG A 173 -11.76 -13.45 -20.12
CA ARG A 173 -10.67 -12.73 -19.44
C ARG A 173 -9.75 -12.09 -20.46
N ALA A 174 -9.20 -10.92 -20.13
CA ALA A 174 -8.19 -10.28 -20.95
C ALA A 174 -6.91 -11.12 -20.96
N ASN A 175 -6.56 -11.66 -22.13
CA ASN A 175 -5.28 -12.35 -22.32
C ASN A 175 -4.21 -11.31 -22.68
N ASN A 176 -3.67 -10.64 -21.67
CA ASN A 176 -2.64 -9.64 -21.89
C ASN A 176 -1.31 -10.37 -22.18
N PRO A 177 -0.70 -10.20 -23.38
CA PRO A 177 0.53 -10.91 -23.72
C PRO A 177 1.64 -10.50 -22.75
N ALA A 178 2.23 -11.47 -22.08
CA ALA A 178 3.33 -11.29 -21.16
C ALA A 178 4.50 -12.17 -21.58
N GLU A 179 5.61 -11.53 -21.94
CA GLU A 179 6.85 -12.17 -22.37
C GLU A 179 7.58 -12.79 -21.17
N THR A 180 7.47 -12.16 -20.00
CA THR A 180 8.07 -12.63 -18.74
C THR A 180 7.02 -13.10 -17.74
N VAL A 181 7.44 -13.95 -16.78
CA VAL A 181 6.60 -14.36 -15.65
C VAL A 181 6.20 -13.14 -14.80
N GLU A 182 7.13 -12.22 -14.61
CA GLU A 182 6.92 -10.99 -13.84
C GLU A 182 5.84 -10.10 -14.49
N ASP A 183 5.92 -9.86 -15.81
CA ASP A 183 4.93 -9.05 -16.53
C ASP A 183 3.54 -9.66 -16.48
N HIS A 184 3.44 -10.98 -16.46
CA HIS A 184 2.15 -11.67 -16.35
C HIS A 184 1.47 -11.30 -15.03
N TYR A 185 2.18 -11.42 -13.90
CA TYR A 185 1.63 -11.07 -12.60
C TYR A 185 1.42 -9.57 -12.44
N LYS A 186 2.29 -8.73 -13.00
CA LYS A 186 2.09 -7.27 -13.00
C LYS A 186 0.74 -6.91 -13.62
N ARG A 187 0.49 -7.40 -14.84
CA ARG A 187 -0.70 -7.03 -15.64
C ARG A 187 -1.99 -7.69 -15.17
N ASN A 188 -1.92 -8.92 -14.68
CA ASN A 188 -3.12 -9.71 -14.35
C ASN A 188 -3.46 -9.75 -12.85
N LEU A 189 -2.57 -9.29 -11.97
CA LEU A 189 -2.75 -9.32 -10.53
C LEU A 189 -2.56 -7.92 -9.93
N THR A 190 -1.35 -7.37 -10.00
CA THR A 190 -1.01 -6.14 -9.26
C THR A 190 -1.78 -4.93 -9.75
N ILE A 191 -1.81 -4.73 -11.07
CA ILE A 191 -2.51 -3.61 -11.70
C ILE A 191 -4.02 -3.65 -11.41
N PRO A 192 -4.75 -4.76 -11.71
CA PRO A 192 -6.17 -4.84 -11.43
C PRO A 192 -6.52 -4.69 -9.94
N LEU A 193 -5.67 -5.21 -9.05
CA LEU A 193 -5.90 -5.12 -7.61
C LEU A 193 -5.82 -3.68 -7.11
N VAL A 194 -4.78 -2.94 -7.50
CA VAL A 194 -4.62 -1.54 -7.09
C VAL A 194 -5.72 -0.67 -7.70
N ASP A 195 -6.04 -0.88 -8.99
CA ASP A 195 -7.12 -0.13 -9.65
C ASP A 195 -8.48 -0.40 -8.99
N HIS A 196 -8.76 -1.65 -8.61
CA HIS A 196 -9.98 -2.00 -7.88
C HIS A 196 -10.04 -1.31 -6.52
N LEU A 197 -8.95 -1.34 -5.73
CA LEU A 197 -8.94 -0.70 -4.42
C LEU A 197 -9.08 0.83 -4.49
N ILE A 198 -8.50 1.48 -5.49
CA ILE A 198 -8.69 2.91 -5.72
C ILE A 198 -10.16 3.19 -6.00
N ASN A 199 -10.78 2.45 -6.93
CA ASN A 199 -12.19 2.64 -7.28
C ASN A 199 -13.13 2.45 -6.07
N GLU A 200 -12.90 1.44 -5.23
CA GLU A 200 -13.72 1.18 -4.04
C GLU A 200 -13.58 2.28 -2.97
N LEU A 201 -12.41 2.93 -2.86
CA LEU A 201 -12.19 4.01 -1.91
C LEU A 201 -12.66 5.39 -2.41
N GLU A 202 -12.83 5.55 -3.72
CA GLU A 202 -13.36 6.76 -4.35
C GLU A 202 -14.89 6.77 -4.48
N THR A 203 -15.53 5.61 -4.34
CA THR A 203 -16.99 5.44 -4.42
C THR A 203 -17.69 5.90 -3.14
#